data_AF-A0A4Y2D7H0-F1
#
_entry.id   AF-A0A4Y2D7H0-F1
#
_cell.length_a   1.000
_cell.length_b   1.000
_cell.length_c   1.000
_cell.angle_alpha   90.00
_cell.angle_beta   90.00
_cell.angle_gamma   90.00
#
_symmetry.space_group_name_H-M   'P 1'
#
loop_
_entity.id
_entity.type
_entity.pdbx_description
1 polymer ?
#
loop_
_entity_poly.entity_id
_entity_poly.type
_entity_poly.pdbx_seq_one_letter_code
_entity_poly.pdbx_strand_id
1 'polypeptide(L)'
;MVTRRKKVRKELNTLLGIITSQAMSISHLNEKISIPKEELENKRRDLFAEQEQSRVIKDVRTYADILQEPKTLRTPTETVKEIHSVIIFPLKEDTPDDTKTKLRKEINPTKLKLGIKDVRKLKKGGLVIHCDTKRDVDILKTEFETNESLKKDYAFKQMPRLNPKIILYGIEEHLTNEGQSKGSK
;
A
#
# COMPACT_ATOMS: atom_id res chain seq x y z
N MET A 1 -20.62 -25.82 -67.73
CA MET A 1 -20.93 -24.80 -66.69
C MET A 1 -21.73 -25.31 -65.47
N VAL A 2 -22.53 -26.38 -65.58
CA VAL A 2 -23.45 -26.85 -64.52
C VAL A 2 -22.74 -27.45 -63.28
N THR A 3 -21.62 -28.15 -63.48
CA THR A 3 -20.90 -28.86 -62.40
C THR A 3 -20.24 -27.92 -61.39
N ARG A 4 -19.73 -26.78 -61.85
CA ARG A 4 -19.10 -25.75 -61.00
C ARG A 4 -20.13 -25.09 -60.07
N ARG A 5 -21.36 -24.84 -60.55
CA ARG A 5 -22.45 -24.30 -59.73
C ARG A 5 -22.88 -25.24 -58.62
N LYS A 6 -22.90 -26.56 -58.87
CA LYS A 6 -23.22 -27.56 -57.83
C LYS A 6 -22.16 -27.62 -56.73
N LYS A 7 -20.88 -27.50 -57.09
CA LYS A 7 -19.77 -27.44 -56.12
C LYS A 7 -19.85 -26.21 -55.22
N VAL A 8 -20.07 -25.02 -55.82
CA VAL A 8 -20.23 -23.76 -55.08
C VAL A 8 -21.42 -23.82 -54.12
N ARG A 9 -22.56 -24.39 -54.54
CA ARG A 9 -23.73 -24.59 -53.66
C ARG A 9 -23.42 -25.51 -52.47
N LYS A 10 -22.63 -26.56 -52.69
CA LYS A 10 -22.22 -27.49 -51.61
C LYS A 10 -21.36 -26.77 -50.57
N GLU A 11 -20.37 -26.00 -51.02
CA GLU A 11 -19.51 -25.19 -50.14
C GLU A 11 -20.32 -24.14 -49.36
N LEU A 12 -21.27 -23.48 -50.03
CA LEU A 12 -22.16 -22.50 -49.40
C LEU A 12 -23.03 -23.12 -48.30
N ASN A 13 -23.57 -24.32 -48.54
CA ASN A 13 -24.36 -25.04 -47.54
C ASN A 13 -23.52 -25.49 -46.35
N THR A 14 -22.27 -25.90 -46.58
CA THR A 14 -21.33 -26.23 -45.49
C THR A 14 -21.04 -25.00 -44.63
N LEU A 15 -20.77 -23.84 -45.26
CA LEU A 15 -20.56 -22.58 -44.55
C LEU A 15 -21.79 -22.17 -43.74
N LEU A 16 -22.99 -22.32 -44.30
CA LEU A 16 -24.24 -22.03 -43.59
C LEU A 16 -24.40 -22.91 -42.35
N GLY A 17 -24.03 -24.19 -42.42
CA GLY A 17 -24.01 -25.10 -41.28
C GLY A 17 -23.04 -24.67 -40.18
N ILE A 18 -21.85 -24.18 -40.56
CA ILE A 18 -20.87 -23.67 -39.58
C ILE A 18 -21.38 -22.39 -38.91
N ILE A 19 -21.92 -21.45 -39.69
CA ILE A 19 -22.43 -20.18 -39.18
C ILE A 19 -23.60 -20.41 -38.22
N THR A 20 -24.53 -21.30 -38.56
CA THR A 20 -25.67 -21.62 -37.68
C THR A 20 -25.21 -22.28 -36.38
N SER A 21 -24.25 -23.19 -36.43
CA SER A 21 -23.64 -23.81 -35.24
C SER A 21 -22.96 -22.78 -34.34
N GLN A 22 -22.20 -21.85 -34.93
CA GLN A 22 -21.55 -20.77 -34.19
C GLN A 22 -22.58 -19.81 -33.55
N ALA A 23 -23.63 -19.44 -34.29
CA ALA A 23 -24.70 -18.58 -33.78
C ALA A 23 -25.39 -19.19 -32.55
N MET A 24 -25.67 -20.52 -32.57
CA MET A 24 -26.23 -21.22 -31.42
C MET A 24 -25.29 -21.21 -30.21
N SER A 25 -23.99 -21.42 -30.44
CA SER A 25 -22.99 -21.39 -29.36
C SER A 25 -22.86 -20.00 -28.72
N ILE A 26 -22.87 -18.94 -29.54
CA ILE A 26 -22.83 -17.55 -29.07
C ILE A 26 -24.09 -17.23 -28.25
N SER A 27 -25.27 -17.65 -28.71
CA SER A 27 -26.53 -17.43 -27.99
C SER A 27 -26.48 -18.03 -26.58
N HIS A 28 -26.02 -19.28 -26.47
CA HIS A 28 -25.91 -19.97 -25.18
C HIS A 28 -24.85 -19.34 -24.25
N LEU A 29 -23.72 -18.87 -24.79
CA LEU A 29 -22.73 -18.14 -23.99
C LEU A 29 -23.25 -16.79 -23.50
N ASN A 30 -24.00 -16.07 -24.33
CA ASN A 30 -24.63 -14.81 -23.94
C ASN A 30 -25.64 -15.00 -22.81
N GLU A 31 -26.43 -16.07 -22.85
CA GLU A 31 -27.36 -16.44 -21.78
C GLU A 31 -26.60 -16.72 -20.47
N LYS A 32 -25.52 -17.51 -20.52
CA LYS A 32 -24.66 -17.76 -19.36
C LYS A 32 -23.99 -16.50 -18.79
N ILE A 33 -23.71 -15.50 -19.62
CA ILE A 33 -23.14 -14.22 -19.18
C ILE A 33 -24.22 -13.31 -18.58
N SER A 34 -25.49 -13.48 -18.96
CA SER A 34 -26.61 -12.68 -18.43
C SER A 34 -26.83 -12.93 -16.93
N ILE A 35 -26.76 -14.19 -16.50
CA ILE A 35 -27.06 -14.56 -15.10
C ILE A 35 -26.07 -13.92 -14.10
N PRO A 36 -24.73 -14.01 -14.29
CA PRO A 36 -23.78 -13.36 -13.40
C PRO A 36 -23.84 -11.83 -13.44
N LYS A 37 -24.24 -11.23 -14.57
CA LYS A 37 -24.41 -9.78 -14.69
C LYS A 37 -25.58 -9.30 -13.84
N GLU A 38 -26.71 -10.00 -13.90
CA GLU A 38 -27.89 -9.71 -13.09
C GLU A 38 -27.61 -9.92 -11.60
N GLU A 39 -26.90 -10.99 -11.23
CA GLU A 39 -26.49 -11.25 -9.85
C GLU A 39 -25.55 -10.16 -9.30
N LEU A 40 -24.60 -9.69 -10.12
CA LEU A 40 -23.72 -8.57 -9.77
C LEU A 40 -24.47 -7.25 -9.61
N GLU A 41 -25.50 -7.02 -10.43
CA GLU A 41 -26.32 -5.81 -10.38
C GLU A 41 -27.26 -5.81 -9.17
N ASN A 42 -27.85 -6.97 -8.84
CA ASN A 42 -28.62 -7.17 -7.60
C ASN A 42 -27.74 -6.87 -6.37
N LYS A 43 -26.52 -7.44 -6.32
CA LYS A 43 -25.57 -7.20 -5.23
C LYS A 43 -25.14 -5.74 -5.10
N ARG A 44 -25.05 -5.01 -6.23
CA ARG A 44 -24.80 -3.56 -6.22
C ARG A 44 -25.99 -2.77 -5.66
N ARG A 45 -27.22 -3.17 -5.95
CA ARG A 45 -28.43 -2.55 -5.39
C ARG A 45 -28.54 -2.78 -3.89
N ASP A 46 -28.24 -3.98 -3.41
CA ASP A 46 -28.26 -4.30 -1.97
C ASP A 46 -27.23 -3.48 -1.18
N LEU A 47 -26.00 -3.36 -1.71
CA LEU A 47 -24.95 -2.51 -1.13
C LEU A 47 -25.33 -1.02 -1.09
N PHE A 48 -26.09 -0.53 -2.09
CA PHE A 48 -26.59 0.85 -2.10
C PHE A 48 -27.72 1.06 -1.08
N ALA A 49 -28.61 0.08 -0.90
CA ALA A 49 -29.68 0.13 0.09
C ALA A 49 -29.15 0.14 1.55
N GLU A 50 -28.10 -0.63 1.85
CA GLU A 50 -27.41 -0.55 3.13
C GLU A 50 -26.69 0.80 3.33
N GLN A 51 -26.15 1.37 2.25
CA GLN A 51 -25.48 2.68 2.30
C GLN A 51 -26.48 3.83 2.56
N GLU A 52 -27.69 3.76 2.01
CA GLU A 52 -28.78 4.74 2.23
C GLU A 52 -29.38 4.66 3.64
N GLN A 53 -29.59 3.46 4.21
CA GLN A 53 -30.04 3.31 5.60
C GLN A 53 -29.02 3.89 6.60
N SER A 54 -27.72 3.84 6.27
CA SER A 54 -26.68 4.44 7.09
C SER A 54 -26.57 5.98 6.98
N ARG A 55 -27.26 6.60 6.02
CA ARG A 55 -27.25 8.06 5.78
C ARG A 55 -28.43 8.81 6.40
N VAL A 56 -29.47 8.12 6.87
CA VAL A 56 -30.67 8.80 7.38
C VAL A 56 -30.64 9.11 8.89
N ILE A 57 -29.74 8.52 9.69
CA ILE A 57 -29.45 9.04 11.04
C ILE A 57 -27.96 8.89 11.34
N LYS A 58 -27.13 9.78 10.78
CA LYS A 58 -25.82 10.09 11.35
C LYS A 58 -25.77 11.57 11.64
N ASP A 59 -26.22 11.88 12.85
CA ASP A 59 -25.61 12.92 13.69
C ASP A 59 -25.88 14.36 13.25
N VAL A 60 -27.15 14.80 13.22
CA VAL A 60 -27.43 16.23 13.39
C VAL A 60 -27.23 16.55 14.87
N ARG A 61 -25.97 16.79 15.25
CA ARG A 61 -25.64 17.28 16.59
C ARG A 61 -26.13 18.71 16.70
N THR A 62 -26.94 18.99 17.72
CA THR A 62 -27.31 20.36 18.03
C THR A 62 -26.10 21.04 18.69
N TYR A 63 -25.97 22.36 18.54
CA TYR A 63 -24.92 23.13 19.20
C TYR A 63 -24.87 22.89 20.72
N ALA A 64 -26.03 22.69 21.35
CA ALA A 64 -26.16 22.37 22.77
C ALA A 64 -25.56 20.99 23.14
N ASP A 65 -25.56 20.02 22.22
CA ASP A 65 -25.00 18.69 22.45
C ASP A 65 -23.46 18.73 22.43
N ILE A 66 -22.88 19.56 21.55
CA ILE A 66 -21.42 19.76 21.44
C ILE A 66 -20.85 20.42 22.70
N LEU A 67 -21.60 21.33 23.33
CA LEU A 67 -21.18 22.01 24.56
C LEU A 67 -21.25 21.12 25.80
N GLN A 68 -22.11 20.10 25.78
CA GLN A 68 -22.30 19.18 26.89
C GLN A 68 -21.40 17.94 26.81
N GLU A 69 -20.79 17.67 25.66
CA GLU A 69 -19.79 16.61 25.58
C GLU A 69 -18.61 16.96 26.50
N PRO A 70 -18.26 16.10 27.47
CA PRO A 70 -17.00 16.24 28.16
C PRO A 70 -15.93 16.25 27.07
N LYS A 71 -15.02 17.24 27.11
CA LYS A 71 -13.83 17.26 26.24
C LYS A 71 -12.98 16.04 26.59
N THR A 72 -13.40 14.84 26.16
CA THR A 72 -12.49 13.73 26.03
C THR A 72 -11.52 14.24 25.00
N LEU A 73 -10.32 14.60 25.46
CA LEU A 73 -9.17 14.73 24.59
C LEU A 73 -9.19 13.42 23.79
N ARG A 74 -9.70 13.47 22.56
CA ARG A 74 -9.49 12.41 21.60
C ARG A 74 -8.01 12.48 21.33
N THR A 75 -7.21 11.94 22.23
CA THR A 75 -5.85 11.53 21.91
C THR A 75 -6.05 10.63 20.72
N PRO A 76 -5.51 10.96 19.53
CA PRO A 76 -5.49 10.00 18.46
C PRO A 76 -4.77 8.79 19.04
N THR A 77 -5.48 7.71 19.33
CA THR A 77 -4.87 6.42 19.63
C THR A 77 -4.35 5.83 18.31
N GLU A 78 -3.72 6.65 17.47
CA GLU A 78 -2.77 6.14 16.51
C GLU A 78 -1.58 5.74 17.37
N THR A 79 -1.53 4.46 17.73
CA THR A 79 -0.32 3.84 18.24
C THR A 79 0.83 4.33 17.36
N VAL A 80 1.77 5.07 17.94
CA VAL A 80 2.93 5.61 17.20
C VAL A 80 3.55 4.45 16.45
N LYS A 81 3.35 4.39 15.14
CA LYS A 81 3.85 3.27 14.33
C LYS A 81 5.37 3.33 14.41
N GLU A 82 6.00 2.27 14.92
CA GLU A 82 7.45 2.21 14.97
C GLU A 82 8.01 2.35 13.55
N ILE A 83 8.87 3.34 13.35
CA ILE A 83 9.51 3.60 12.07
C ILE A 83 10.79 2.78 12.02
N HIS A 84 10.78 1.71 11.22
CA HIS A 84 11.96 0.90 10.93
C HIS A 84 12.60 1.42 9.66
N SER A 85 13.71 2.16 9.77
CA SER A 85 14.36 2.73 8.58
C SER A 85 15.86 2.88 8.73
N VAL A 86 16.51 2.80 7.59
CA VAL A 86 17.97 2.89 7.45
C VAL A 86 18.31 3.94 6.41
N ILE A 87 19.44 4.58 6.61
CA ILE A 87 20.02 5.55 5.68
C ILE A 87 21.28 4.94 5.09
N ILE A 88 21.39 5.02 3.77
CA ILE A 88 22.53 4.56 3.00
C ILE A 88 23.09 5.77 2.27
N PHE A 89 24.39 6.02 2.43
CA PHE A 89 25.10 7.07 1.71
C PHE A 89 26.22 6.46 0.88
N PRO A 90 26.36 6.84 -0.39
CA PRO A 90 27.54 6.47 -1.15
C PRO A 90 28.76 7.22 -0.60
N LEU A 91 29.90 6.54 -0.50
CA LEU A 91 31.16 7.13 -0.03
C LEU A 91 31.81 8.03 -1.09
N LYS A 92 31.49 7.79 -2.37
CA LYS A 92 31.80 8.67 -3.50
C LYS A 92 30.53 9.43 -3.87
N GLU A 93 30.65 10.70 -4.26
CA GLU A 93 29.48 11.45 -4.70
C GLU A 93 28.87 10.80 -5.95
N ASP A 94 27.61 10.42 -5.82
CA ASP A 94 26.78 9.82 -6.86
C ASP A 94 25.41 10.52 -6.86
N THR A 95 24.65 10.37 -7.94
CA THR A 95 23.23 10.76 -7.93
C THR A 95 22.40 9.69 -7.20
N PRO A 96 21.29 10.08 -6.53
CA PRO A 96 20.48 9.11 -5.79
C PRO A 96 19.85 8.04 -6.69
N ASP A 97 19.65 8.33 -7.98
CA ASP A 97 19.17 7.33 -8.95
C ASP A 97 20.27 6.32 -9.33
N ASP A 98 21.51 6.78 -9.49
CA ASP A 98 22.65 5.89 -9.73
C ASP A 98 22.90 4.99 -8.52
N THR A 99 22.92 5.56 -7.32
CA THR A 99 23.03 4.81 -6.05
C THR A 99 21.91 3.77 -5.94
N LYS A 100 20.66 4.12 -6.25
CA LYS A 100 19.53 3.19 -6.22
C LYS A 100 19.72 2.04 -7.21
N THR A 101 20.23 2.35 -8.40
CA THR A 101 20.41 1.36 -9.47
C THR A 101 21.56 0.41 -9.16
N LYS A 102 22.68 0.90 -8.62
CA LYS A 102 23.81 0.08 -8.16
C LYS A 102 23.40 -0.81 -6.99
N LEU A 103 22.74 -0.22 -5.99
CA LEU A 103 22.30 -0.95 -4.80
C LEU A 103 21.31 -2.08 -5.13
N ARG A 104 20.41 -1.88 -6.10
CA ARG A 104 19.46 -2.92 -6.55
C ARG A 104 20.15 -4.10 -7.24
N LYS A 105 21.37 -3.92 -7.78
CA LYS A 105 22.15 -5.01 -8.38
C LYS A 105 22.82 -5.86 -7.31
N GLU A 106 23.30 -5.22 -6.26
CA GLU A 106 24.04 -5.89 -5.17
C GLU A 106 23.09 -6.55 -4.15
N ILE A 107 21.97 -5.90 -3.82
CA ILE A 107 21.00 -6.40 -2.85
C ILE A 107 19.75 -6.86 -3.58
N ASN A 108 19.39 -8.14 -3.40
CA ASN A 108 18.14 -8.70 -3.89
C ASN A 108 17.13 -8.87 -2.74
N PRO A 109 16.09 -8.00 -2.65
CA PRO A 109 15.13 -8.02 -1.55
C PRO A 109 14.36 -9.34 -1.45
N THR A 110 14.03 -9.97 -2.57
CA THR A 110 13.27 -11.22 -2.61
C THR A 110 14.07 -12.39 -2.05
N LYS A 111 15.37 -12.46 -2.35
CA LYS A 111 16.26 -13.51 -1.82
C LYS A 111 16.44 -13.39 -0.31
N LEU A 112 16.59 -12.16 0.19
CA LEU A 112 16.76 -11.87 1.61
C LEU A 112 15.44 -11.84 2.40
N LYS A 113 14.29 -12.03 1.71
CA LYS A 113 12.93 -11.92 2.28
C LYS A 113 12.71 -10.60 3.03
N LEU A 114 13.21 -9.49 2.46
CA LEU A 114 13.10 -8.16 3.03
C LEU A 114 11.74 -7.52 2.71
N GLY A 115 11.03 -7.07 3.74
CA GLY A 115 9.87 -6.20 3.61
C GLY A 115 10.27 -4.74 3.43
N ILE A 116 10.23 -4.22 2.20
CA ILE A 116 10.54 -2.81 1.89
C ILE A 116 9.23 -2.07 1.63
N LYS A 117 8.94 -1.05 2.45
CA LYS A 117 7.77 -0.17 2.30
C LYS A 117 7.98 0.90 1.26
N ASP A 118 9.10 1.61 1.37
CA ASP A 118 9.40 2.79 0.55
C ASP A 118 10.91 3.06 0.52
N VAL A 119 11.36 3.71 -0.57
CA VAL A 119 12.74 4.14 -0.75
C VAL A 119 12.75 5.62 -1.13
N ARG A 120 13.19 6.46 -0.19
CA ARG A 120 13.23 7.92 -0.36
C ARG A 120 14.62 8.39 -0.75
N LYS A 121 14.70 9.33 -1.70
CA LYS A 121 15.96 9.96 -2.13
C LYS A 121 16.38 11.06 -1.14
N LEU A 122 17.69 11.16 -0.88
CA LEU A 122 18.31 12.22 -0.10
C LEU A 122 19.34 12.99 -0.95
N LYS A 123 19.85 14.09 -0.40
CA LYS A 123 20.98 14.83 -0.97
C LYS A 123 22.25 13.98 -0.96
N LYS A 124 23.24 14.35 -1.80
CA LYS A 124 24.55 13.67 -1.92
C LYS A 124 24.43 12.17 -2.23
N GLY A 125 23.48 11.81 -3.10
CA GLY A 125 23.27 10.42 -3.49
C GLY A 125 22.68 9.51 -2.40
N GLY A 126 22.33 10.04 -1.23
CA GLY A 126 21.80 9.23 -0.14
C GLY A 126 20.42 8.64 -0.43
N LEU A 127 20.11 7.54 0.24
CA LEU A 127 18.82 6.85 0.19
C LEU A 127 18.35 6.53 1.62
N VAL A 128 17.06 6.71 1.88
CA VAL A 128 16.38 6.14 3.06
C VAL A 128 15.55 4.96 2.61
N ILE A 129 15.73 3.82 3.27
CA ILE A 129 14.92 2.63 3.05
C ILE A 129 14.02 2.44 4.28
N HIS A 130 12.72 2.54 4.06
CA HIS A 130 11.69 2.22 5.05
C HIS A 130 11.38 0.72 4.97
N CYS A 131 11.49 0.03 6.10
CA CYS A 131 11.27 -1.41 6.21
C CYS A 131 9.94 -1.72 6.92
N ASP A 132 9.41 -2.92 6.69
CA ASP A 132 8.20 -3.40 7.34
C ASP A 132 8.43 -3.67 8.83
N THR A 133 9.52 -4.36 9.17
CA THR A 133 9.85 -4.80 10.53
C THR A 133 11.26 -4.42 10.96
N LYS A 134 11.54 -4.49 12.26
CA LYS A 134 12.90 -4.35 12.80
C LYS A 134 13.85 -5.44 12.30
N ARG A 135 13.34 -6.67 12.12
CA ARG A 135 14.12 -7.80 11.60
C ARG A 135 14.71 -7.49 10.21
N ASP A 136 13.92 -6.84 9.35
CA ASP A 136 14.39 -6.45 8.01
C ASP A 136 15.58 -5.47 8.08
N VAL A 137 15.54 -4.55 9.05
CA VAL A 137 16.66 -3.62 9.30
C VAL A 137 17.92 -4.36 9.74
N ASP A 138 17.77 -5.36 10.62
CA ASP A 138 18.91 -6.16 11.12
C ASP A 138 19.51 -7.06 10.03
N ILE A 139 18.67 -7.62 9.14
CA ILE A 139 19.12 -8.37 7.95
C ILE A 139 19.89 -7.44 7.01
N LEU A 140 19.33 -6.26 6.70
CA LEU A 140 20.02 -5.28 5.86
C LEU A 140 21.37 -4.87 6.47
N LYS A 141 21.42 -4.62 7.78
CA LYS A 141 22.67 -4.29 8.46
C LYS A 141 23.71 -5.40 8.28
N THR A 142 23.31 -6.65 8.52
CA THR A 142 24.19 -7.82 8.36
C THR A 142 24.71 -7.95 6.93
N GLU A 143 23.86 -7.71 5.92
CA GLU A 143 24.23 -7.78 4.51
C GLU A 143 25.31 -6.74 4.16
N PHE A 144 25.14 -5.49 4.63
CA PHE A 144 26.13 -4.42 4.43
C PHE A 144 27.44 -4.65 5.19
N GLU A 145 27.42 -5.39 6.30
CA GLU A 145 28.63 -5.74 7.06
C GLU A 145 29.37 -6.94 6.44
N THR A 146 28.63 -7.89 5.86
CA THR A 146 29.16 -9.15 5.30
C THR A 146 29.70 -8.97 3.87
N ASN A 147 29.06 -8.12 3.07
CA ASN A 147 29.43 -7.91 1.68
C ASN A 147 30.50 -6.81 1.57
N GLU A 148 31.73 -7.21 1.21
CA GLU A 148 32.87 -6.27 1.12
C GLU A 148 32.65 -5.14 0.12
N SER A 149 31.96 -5.41 -1.00
CA SER A 149 31.66 -4.39 -2.02
C SER A 149 30.76 -3.30 -1.44
N LEU A 150 29.67 -3.70 -0.77
CA LEU A 150 28.74 -2.76 -0.15
C LEU A 150 29.42 -1.93 0.95
N LYS A 151 30.24 -2.58 1.77
CA LYS A 151 30.97 -1.93 2.88
C LYS A 151 31.98 -0.90 2.40
N LYS A 152 32.60 -1.14 1.24
CA LYS A 152 33.63 -0.26 0.65
C LYS A 152 33.02 0.95 -0.05
N ASP A 153 31.85 0.79 -0.66
CA ASP A 153 31.25 1.82 -1.50
C ASP A 153 30.16 2.63 -0.79
N TYR A 154 29.59 2.11 0.31
CA TYR A 154 28.49 2.76 1.02
C TYR A 154 28.68 2.81 2.54
N ALA A 155 28.23 3.90 3.14
CA ALA A 155 28.05 4.05 4.57
C ALA A 155 26.59 3.69 4.95
N PHE A 156 26.44 2.69 5.81
CA PHE A 156 25.14 2.28 6.36
C PHE A 156 24.92 2.92 7.74
N LYS A 157 23.76 3.55 7.95
CA LYS A 157 23.39 4.19 9.22
C LYS A 157 21.94 3.90 9.57
N GLN A 158 21.69 3.32 10.74
CA GLN A 158 20.33 3.19 11.25
C GLN A 158 19.80 4.56 11.70
N MET A 159 18.54 4.88 11.37
CA MET A 159 17.94 6.13 11.83
C MET A 159 17.82 6.11 13.37
N PRO A 160 18.27 7.17 14.06
CA PRO A 160 18.09 7.26 15.50
C PRO A 160 16.59 7.37 15.81
N ARG A 161 16.17 6.76 16.92
CA ARG A 161 14.83 7.02 17.47
C ARG A 161 14.76 8.50 17.84
N LEU A 162 13.75 9.20 17.31
CA LEU A 162 13.45 10.56 17.71
C LEU A 162 12.98 10.50 19.17
N ASN A 163 13.81 10.99 20.08
CA ASN A 163 13.42 11.27 21.46
C ASN A 163 13.04 12.75 21.52
N PRO A 164 11.76 13.11 21.30
CA PRO A 164 11.36 14.51 21.32
C PRO A 164 11.61 15.09 22.72
N LYS A 165 12.37 16.19 22.78
CA LYS A 165 12.48 17.02 23.99
C LYS A 165 11.47 18.14 23.87
N ILE A 166 10.47 18.15 24.74
CA ILE A 166 9.46 19.20 24.81
C ILE A 166 9.94 20.22 25.84
N ILE A 167 9.98 21.50 25.47
CA ILE A 167 10.23 22.61 26.37
C ILE A 167 8.95 23.44 26.43
N LEU A 168 8.40 23.60 27.62
CA LEU A 168 7.19 24.37 27.86
C LEU A 168 7.57 25.75 28.43
N TYR A 169 7.00 26.82 27.86
CA TYR A 169 7.22 28.20 28.29
C TYR A 169 5.92 28.79 28.85
N GLY A 170 6.01 29.68 29.84
CA GLY A 170 4.86 30.38 30.41
C GLY A 170 3.99 29.53 31.35
N ILE A 171 4.58 28.50 31.99
CA ILE A 171 3.91 27.75 33.06
C ILE A 171 4.08 28.53 34.36
N GLU A 172 2.98 28.75 35.09
CA GLU A 172 3.03 29.35 36.42
C GLU A 172 3.81 28.45 37.39
N GLU A 173 4.72 29.06 38.16
CA GLU A 173 5.79 28.38 38.92
C GLU A 173 5.27 27.37 39.96
N HIS A 174 4.01 27.52 40.40
CA HIS A 174 3.37 26.68 41.42
C HIS A 174 2.92 25.30 40.90
N LEU A 175 3.00 25.02 39.60
CA LEU A 175 2.65 23.72 39.02
C LEU A 175 3.82 22.73 38.97
N THR A 176 5.02 23.14 39.37
CA THR A 176 6.26 22.44 39.00
C THR A 176 6.56 21.20 39.85
N ASN A 177 6.03 21.07 41.08
CA ASN A 177 6.61 20.14 42.05
C ASN A 177 5.69 19.04 42.63
N GLU A 178 4.38 19.04 42.40
CA GLU A 178 3.48 18.11 43.13
C GLU A 178 2.85 16.98 42.28
N GLY A 179 3.13 16.94 40.97
CA GLY A 179 2.44 16.03 40.05
C GLY A 179 3.29 14.98 39.34
N GLN A 180 4.58 14.81 39.69
CA GLN A 180 5.39 13.76 39.05
C GLN A 180 5.02 12.39 39.64
N SER A 181 4.02 11.74 39.04
CA SER A 181 3.74 10.32 39.29
C SER A 181 4.99 9.51 38.97
N LYS A 182 5.69 9.07 40.01
CA LYS A 182 6.74 8.06 39.89
C LYS A 182 6.09 6.78 39.36
N GLY A 183 6.21 6.53 38.06
CA GLY A 183 5.94 5.21 37.49
C GLY A 183 6.93 4.21 38.07
N SER A 184 6.42 3.30 38.90
CA SER A 184 7.17 2.20 39.51
C SER A 184 7.81 1.30 38.45
N LYS A 185 8.96 0.77 38.85
CA LYS A 185 9.88 -0.13 38.13
C LYS A 185 9.23 -1.33 37.48
#